data_AF-A0A7Y0XGZ9-F1
#
_entry.id   AF-A0A7Y0XGZ9-F1
#
_cell.length_a   1.000
_cell.length_b   1.000
_cell.length_c   1.000
_cell.angle_alpha   90.00
_cell.angle_beta   90.00
_cell.angle_gamma   90.00
#
_symmetry.space_group_name_H-M   'P 1'
#
loop_
_entity.id
_entity.type
_entity.pdbx_description
1 polymer ?
#
loop_
_entity_poly.entity_id
_entity_poly.type
_entity_poly.pdbx_seq_one_letter_code
_entity_poly.pdbx_strand_id
1 'polypeptide(L)'
;DGEDELEQDDPFEGEDIDPESIQEPEASYDSSSSPSGASNAEDDWQDEHRVRKFHVNGVTVKAIAERVQYYDADGKLVTESFKDYTRKTMAKQFTSMDDFVKRWQDADKKQAIIDELAEEGIIWEALELEVGKDLDPFDMICHVVYDQPALTRKERADNVKKRNYFTKYGETAQQVLNNLLDKYADEGVQEIENIHVLKVKPFDEMGRPAEIVKKCFGGKE
;
A
#
# COMPACT_ATOMS: atom_id res chain seq x y z
N ASP A 1 -37.45 -41.69 -34.44
CA ASP A 1 -36.91 -40.45 -35.02
C ASP A 1 -36.70 -39.42 -33.94
N GLY A 2 -35.43 -39.03 -33.73
CA GLY A 2 -35.08 -37.87 -32.92
C GLY A 2 -33.89 -38.07 -31.99
N GLU A 3 -32.73 -38.47 -32.52
CA GLU A 3 -31.43 -38.13 -31.92
C GLU A 3 -30.90 -36.93 -32.72
N ASP A 4 -30.59 -35.82 -32.05
CA ASP A 4 -29.83 -34.71 -32.63
C ASP A 4 -28.75 -34.32 -31.61
N GLU A 5 -27.52 -34.74 -31.90
CA GLU A 5 -26.28 -34.25 -31.29
C GLU A 5 -25.97 -32.85 -31.86
N LEU A 6 -25.63 -31.90 -31.00
CA LEU A 6 -25.08 -30.61 -31.40
C LEU A 6 -23.57 -30.63 -31.17
N GLU A 7 -22.82 -30.78 -32.26
CA GLU A 7 -21.37 -30.56 -32.34
C GLU A 7 -21.04 -29.10 -32.02
N GLN A 8 -20.08 -28.88 -31.11
CA GLN A 8 -19.45 -27.58 -30.88
C GLN A 8 -18.13 -27.58 -31.65
N ASP A 9 -18.06 -26.79 -32.73
CA ASP A 9 -16.82 -26.49 -33.43
C ASP A 9 -15.91 -25.64 -32.52
N ASP A 10 -14.79 -26.20 -32.10
CA ASP A 10 -13.70 -25.48 -31.43
C ASP A 10 -12.80 -24.84 -32.51
N PRO A 11 -12.77 -23.50 -32.66
CA PRO A 11 -12.12 -22.84 -33.79
C PRO A 11 -10.58 -22.79 -33.69
N PHE A 12 -9.96 -23.48 -32.72
CA PHE A 12 -8.51 -23.42 -32.48
C PHE A 12 -7.81 -24.78 -32.49
N GLU A 13 -8.45 -25.84 -32.99
CA GLU A 13 -7.79 -27.12 -33.18
C GLU A 13 -7.09 -27.16 -34.56
N GLY A 14 -5.81 -26.75 -34.62
CA GLY A 14 -4.98 -27.03 -35.80
C GLY A 14 -3.82 -26.12 -36.15
N GLU A 15 -3.50 -25.06 -35.40
CA GLU A 15 -2.32 -24.24 -35.69
C GLU A 15 -1.17 -24.56 -34.73
N ASP A 16 -0.27 -25.44 -35.17
CA ASP A 16 1.08 -25.57 -34.62
C ASP A 16 1.84 -24.26 -34.88
N ILE A 17 1.78 -23.32 -33.93
CA ILE A 17 2.53 -22.06 -33.97
C ILE A 17 4.00 -22.39 -33.75
N ASP A 18 4.80 -22.35 -34.82
CA ASP A 18 6.25 -22.49 -34.76
C ASP A 18 6.87 -21.26 -34.07
N PRO A 19 7.51 -21.41 -32.89
CA PRO A 19 8.11 -20.30 -32.16
C PRO A 19 9.29 -19.64 -32.89
N GLU A 20 9.83 -20.23 -33.98
CA GLU A 20 10.84 -19.60 -34.84
C GLU A 20 10.25 -18.60 -35.85
N SER A 21 8.93 -18.53 -36.01
CA SER A 21 8.25 -17.63 -36.96
C SER A 21 8.04 -16.19 -36.45
N ILE A 22 8.37 -15.91 -35.17
CA ILE A 22 8.25 -14.58 -34.59
C ILE A 22 9.49 -13.75 -34.97
N GLN A 23 9.43 -13.04 -36.10
CA GLN A 23 10.40 -12.01 -36.47
C GLN A 23 9.97 -10.65 -35.90
N GLU A 24 10.76 -10.11 -34.96
CA GLU A 24 10.65 -8.70 -34.57
C GLU A 24 11.03 -7.79 -35.76
N PRO A 25 10.32 -6.67 -35.98
CA PRO A 25 10.67 -5.73 -37.03
C PRO A 25 12.03 -5.06 -36.75
N GLU A 26 12.95 -5.14 -37.71
CA GLU A 26 14.25 -4.47 -37.67
C GLU A 26 14.07 -2.94 -37.61
N ALA A 27 14.43 -2.31 -36.48
CA ALA A 27 14.44 -0.86 -36.34
C ALA A 27 15.71 -0.26 -36.96
N SER A 28 15.54 0.64 -37.94
CA SER A 28 16.62 1.40 -38.56
C SER A 28 17.23 2.41 -37.57
N TYR A 29 18.50 2.24 -37.22
CA TYR A 29 19.26 3.19 -36.40
C TYR A 29 19.86 4.31 -37.27
N ASP A 30 19.34 5.53 -37.17
CA ASP A 30 20.04 6.73 -37.65
C ASP A 30 20.98 7.23 -36.54
N SER A 31 22.26 6.91 -36.68
CA SER A 31 23.33 7.39 -35.80
C SER A 31 23.95 8.66 -36.38
N SER A 32 23.28 9.81 -36.20
CA SER A 32 23.94 11.10 -36.39
C SER A 32 23.32 12.20 -35.53
N SER A 33 23.90 12.43 -34.35
CA SER A 33 24.03 13.78 -33.74
C SER A 33 24.78 13.71 -32.41
N SER A 34 26.03 14.17 -32.41
CA SER A 34 26.62 14.85 -31.25
C SER A 34 26.55 16.36 -31.53
N PRO A 35 26.21 17.19 -30.54
CA PRO A 35 27.27 18.00 -29.95
C PRO A 35 27.18 18.22 -28.43
N SER A 36 28.32 17.98 -27.77
CA SER A 36 28.98 18.80 -26.72
C SER A 36 28.18 19.79 -25.86
N GLY A 37 28.37 19.73 -24.53
CA GLY A 37 28.19 20.89 -23.64
C GLY A 37 28.13 20.54 -22.15
N ALA A 38 29.04 21.11 -21.35
CA ALA A 38 29.36 20.78 -19.96
C ALA A 38 28.33 21.19 -18.88
N SER A 39 28.47 20.50 -17.73
CA SER A 39 28.28 20.92 -16.33
C SER A 39 26.90 21.40 -15.84
N ASN A 40 26.28 20.61 -14.96
CA ASN A 40 26.29 20.89 -13.52
C ASN A 40 25.77 19.67 -12.74
N ALA A 41 26.52 19.29 -11.71
CA ALA A 41 26.08 18.39 -10.66
C ALA A 41 25.39 19.25 -9.60
N GLU A 42 24.08 19.03 -9.41
CA GLU A 42 23.37 19.39 -8.18
C GLU A 42 22.00 18.70 -8.21
N ASP A 43 21.85 17.77 -7.27
CA ASP A 43 20.62 17.36 -6.56
C ASP A 43 19.30 17.26 -7.34
N ASP A 44 18.84 16.02 -7.56
CA ASP A 44 17.41 15.74 -7.71
C ASP A 44 17.10 14.28 -7.34
N TRP A 45 16.77 14.06 -6.07
CA TRP A 45 16.33 12.78 -5.48
C TRP A 45 14.81 12.56 -5.61
N GLN A 46 14.18 13.01 -6.68
CA GLN A 46 12.75 12.78 -6.92
C GLN A 46 12.49 12.36 -8.36
N ASP A 47 12.81 11.10 -8.68
CA ASP A 47 12.21 10.47 -9.85
C ASP A 47 12.26 8.95 -9.73
N GLU A 48 11.17 8.35 -9.27
CA GLU A 48 10.95 6.89 -9.14
C GLU A 48 10.91 6.18 -10.52
N HIS A 49 11.08 6.93 -11.62
CA HIS A 49 11.06 6.44 -13.00
C HIS A 49 12.33 6.74 -13.82
N ARG A 50 13.46 7.08 -13.20
CA ARG A 50 14.74 7.13 -13.94
C ARG A 50 15.31 5.74 -14.14
N VAL A 51 15.32 5.27 -15.39
CA VAL A 51 16.08 4.09 -15.84
C VAL A 51 17.55 4.24 -15.40
N ARG A 52 17.93 3.55 -14.33
CA ARG A 52 19.29 3.58 -13.78
C ARG A 52 20.24 2.99 -14.82
N LYS A 53 21.21 3.79 -15.29
CA LYS A 53 22.29 3.32 -16.17
C LYS A 53 23.36 2.68 -15.32
N PHE A 54 23.56 1.38 -15.47
CA PHE A 54 24.66 0.68 -14.81
C PHE A 54 25.86 0.64 -15.75
N HIS A 55 27.08 0.81 -15.20
CA HIS A 55 28.32 0.59 -15.94
C HIS A 55 28.99 -0.64 -15.34
N VAL A 56 29.11 -1.70 -16.12
CA VAL A 56 29.91 -2.88 -15.76
C VAL A 56 31.01 -2.98 -16.81
N ASN A 57 32.28 -2.90 -16.40
CA ASN A 57 33.45 -2.96 -17.29
C ASN A 57 33.44 -1.97 -18.47
N GLY A 58 32.95 -0.74 -18.27
CA GLY A 58 33.02 0.33 -19.28
C GLY A 58 31.96 0.30 -20.39
N VAL A 59 30.99 -0.63 -20.32
CA VAL A 59 29.84 -0.67 -21.23
C VAL A 59 28.63 -0.05 -20.53
N THR A 60 28.01 0.95 -21.16
CA THR A 60 26.77 1.57 -20.71
C THR A 60 25.60 0.65 -20.98
N VAL A 61 25.00 0.08 -19.94
CA VAL A 61 23.76 -0.71 -20.07
C VAL A 61 22.55 0.11 -19.59
N LYS A 62 21.40 -0.09 -20.26
CA LYS A 62 20.11 0.52 -19.93
C LYS A 62 19.19 -0.58 -19.39
N ALA A 63 18.56 -0.38 -18.23
CA ALA A 63 17.52 -1.32 -17.77
C ALA A 63 16.32 -1.25 -18.73
N ILE A 64 16.00 -2.37 -19.37
CA ILE A 64 14.90 -2.48 -20.35
C ILE A 64 13.58 -2.77 -19.64
N ALA A 65 13.63 -3.54 -18.54
CA ALA A 65 12.50 -3.83 -17.67
C ALA A 65 12.98 -4.09 -16.23
N GLU A 66 12.14 -3.76 -15.25
CA GLU A 66 12.32 -4.10 -13.83
C GLU A 66 11.20 -5.06 -13.42
N ARG A 67 11.55 -6.15 -12.73
CA ARG A 67 10.58 -7.10 -12.19
C ARG A 67 10.87 -7.29 -10.71
N VAL A 68 9.91 -6.88 -9.88
CA VAL A 68 9.94 -7.16 -8.44
C VAL A 68 9.26 -8.51 -8.19
N GLN A 69 9.92 -9.37 -7.42
CA GLN A 69 9.44 -10.70 -7.07
C GLN A 69 9.38 -10.79 -5.55
N TYR A 70 8.26 -11.28 -5.02
CA TYR A 70 8.04 -11.40 -3.59
C TYR A 70 7.90 -12.86 -3.20
N TYR A 71 8.42 -13.20 -2.02
CA TYR A 71 8.28 -14.53 -1.43
C TYR A 71 7.21 -14.49 -0.34
N ASP A 72 6.38 -15.53 -0.27
CA ASP A 72 5.40 -15.72 0.80
C ASP A 72 6.06 -16.15 2.12
N ALA A 73 5.25 -16.27 3.18
CA ALA A 73 5.69 -16.73 4.50
C ALA A 73 6.34 -18.13 4.50
N ASP A 74 6.04 -18.96 3.50
CA ASP A 74 6.64 -20.30 3.31
C ASP A 74 7.94 -20.26 2.47
N GLY A 75 8.37 -19.07 2.02
CA GLY A 75 9.55 -18.88 1.19
C GLY A 75 9.36 -19.24 -0.29
N LYS A 76 8.10 -19.33 -0.76
CA LYS A 76 7.77 -19.59 -2.16
C LYS A 76 7.47 -18.29 -2.89
N LEU A 77 7.78 -18.24 -4.18
CA LEU A 77 7.51 -17.07 -5.00
C LEU A 77 5.99 -16.87 -5.15
N VAL A 78 5.50 -15.67 -4.84
CA VAL A 78 4.12 -15.27 -5.14
C VAL A 78 3.99 -15.06 -6.64
N THR A 79 3.34 -16.02 -7.32
CA THR A 79 3.16 -16.01 -8.79
C THR A 79 1.77 -15.55 -9.22
N GLU A 80 0.84 -15.39 -8.29
CA GLU A 80 -0.50 -14.87 -8.51
C GLU A 80 -0.58 -13.36 -8.26
N SER A 81 -1.75 -12.75 -8.49
CA SER A 81 -1.95 -11.34 -8.15
C SER A 81 -1.86 -11.13 -6.63
N PHE A 82 -1.29 -10.01 -6.18
CA PHE A 82 -1.20 -9.71 -4.75
C PHE A 82 -2.57 -9.62 -4.08
N LYS A 83 -3.59 -9.13 -4.81
CA LYS A 83 -4.97 -9.15 -4.35
C LYS A 83 -5.48 -10.56 -4.06
N ASP A 84 -5.30 -11.49 -4.99
CA ASP A 84 -5.78 -12.87 -4.83
C ASP A 84 -5.06 -13.57 -3.69
N TYR A 85 -3.74 -13.40 -3.62
CA TYR A 85 -2.91 -13.92 -2.53
C TYR A 85 -3.37 -13.38 -1.16
N THR A 86 -3.54 -12.05 -1.04
CA THR A 86 -4.02 -11.38 0.17
C THR A 86 -5.41 -11.89 0.57
N ARG A 87 -6.33 -12.05 -0.39
CA ARG A 87 -7.68 -12.59 -0.15
C ARG A 87 -7.63 -14.01 0.39
N LYS A 88 -6.77 -14.87 -0.18
CA LYS A 88 -6.57 -16.25 0.29
C LYS A 88 -5.96 -16.29 1.68
N THR A 89 -4.97 -15.46 1.98
CA THR A 89 -4.35 -15.39 3.31
C THR A 89 -5.36 -14.90 4.35
N MET A 90 -6.11 -13.84 4.05
CA MET A 90 -7.14 -13.31 4.94
C MET A 90 -8.28 -14.30 5.20
N ALA A 91 -8.69 -15.09 4.20
CA ALA A 91 -9.71 -16.12 4.37
C ALA A 91 -9.29 -17.28 5.29
N LYS A 92 -7.98 -17.47 5.54
CA LYS A 92 -7.50 -18.44 6.54
C LYS A 92 -7.67 -17.93 7.97
N GLN A 93 -7.53 -16.62 8.16
CA GLN A 93 -7.53 -15.97 9.47
C GLN A 93 -8.92 -15.49 9.90
N PHE A 94 -9.72 -15.00 8.96
CA PHE A 94 -11.02 -14.39 9.22
C PHE A 94 -12.12 -15.06 8.42
N THR A 95 -13.23 -15.32 9.09
CA THR A 95 -14.40 -15.97 8.47
C THR A 95 -15.26 -15.01 7.65
N SER A 96 -15.21 -13.71 7.97
CA SER A 96 -15.97 -12.67 7.28
C SER A 96 -15.32 -11.30 7.46
N MET A 97 -15.82 -10.29 6.73
CA MET A 97 -15.43 -8.89 6.94
C MET A 97 -15.74 -8.42 8.36
N ASP A 98 -16.91 -8.77 8.90
CA ASP A 98 -17.30 -8.38 10.26
C ASP A 98 -16.36 -8.94 11.34
N ASP A 99 -15.85 -10.16 11.12
CA ASP A 99 -14.88 -10.81 12.00
C ASP A 99 -13.56 -10.04 12.03
N PHE A 100 -13.04 -9.68 10.85
CA PHE A 100 -11.86 -8.81 10.72
C PHE A 100 -12.09 -7.44 11.37
N VAL A 101 -13.22 -6.78 11.09
CA VAL A 101 -13.55 -5.46 11.65
C VAL A 101 -13.61 -5.51 13.17
N LYS A 102 -14.24 -6.55 13.72
CA LYS A 102 -14.33 -6.75 15.17
C LYS A 102 -12.95 -6.96 15.79
N ARG A 103 -12.15 -7.88 15.24
CA ARG A 103 -10.77 -8.12 15.68
C ARG A 103 -9.93 -6.85 15.62
N TRP A 104 -10.11 -6.05 14.56
CA TRP A 104 -9.44 -4.76 14.39
C TRP A 104 -9.86 -3.77 15.46
N GLN A 105 -11.15 -3.61 15.74
CA GLN A 105 -11.66 -2.68 16.74
C GLN A 105 -11.24 -3.06 18.16
N ASP A 106 -11.33 -4.35 18.51
CA ASP A 106 -11.09 -4.87 19.85
C ASP A 106 -9.60 -4.89 20.25
N ALA A 107 -8.66 -4.77 19.31
CA ALA A 107 -7.24 -4.79 19.65
C ALA A 107 -6.76 -3.52 20.34
N ASP A 108 -5.98 -3.69 21.41
CA ASP A 108 -5.35 -2.57 22.14
C ASP A 108 -4.39 -1.75 21.27
N LYS A 109 -3.65 -2.43 20.38
CA LYS A 109 -2.74 -1.83 19.40
C LYS A 109 -3.02 -2.40 18.02
N LYS A 110 -3.30 -1.53 17.06
CA LYS A 110 -3.50 -1.90 15.65
C LYS A 110 -2.20 -2.38 15.04
N GLN A 111 -1.06 -1.85 15.50
CA GLN A 111 0.26 -2.35 15.08
C GLN A 111 0.40 -3.86 15.28
N ALA A 112 -0.12 -4.42 16.37
CA ALA A 112 -0.02 -5.85 16.63
C ALA A 112 -0.77 -6.69 15.57
N ILE A 113 -1.90 -6.19 15.05
CA ILE A 113 -2.61 -6.87 13.96
C ILE A 113 -1.84 -6.73 12.65
N ILE A 114 -1.28 -5.55 12.38
CA ILE A 114 -0.49 -5.32 11.16
C ILE A 114 0.71 -6.27 11.12
N ASP A 115 1.40 -6.42 12.25
CA ASP A 115 2.54 -7.34 12.41
C ASP A 115 2.11 -8.80 12.25
N GLU A 116 1.03 -9.22 12.93
CA GLU A 116 0.48 -10.57 12.83
C GLU A 116 0.09 -10.91 11.39
N LEU A 117 -0.58 -10.00 10.68
CA LEU A 117 -0.92 -10.18 9.27
C LEU A 117 0.33 -10.27 8.38
N ALA A 118 1.38 -9.50 8.69
CA ALA A 118 2.65 -9.60 7.97
C ALA A 118 3.31 -10.97 8.17
N GLU A 119 3.29 -11.50 9.40
CA GLU A 119 3.78 -12.84 9.73
C GLU A 119 3.00 -13.95 9.02
N GLU A 120 1.69 -13.77 8.85
CA GLU A 120 0.81 -14.67 8.09
C GLU A 120 1.00 -14.57 6.56
N GLY A 121 1.86 -13.65 6.12
CA GLY A 121 2.29 -13.51 4.74
C GLY A 121 1.74 -12.30 4.02
N ILE A 122 0.96 -11.42 4.65
CA ILE A 122 0.50 -10.18 4.00
C ILE A 122 1.70 -9.27 3.72
N ILE A 123 1.96 -9.01 2.43
CA ILE A 123 3.07 -8.16 1.99
C ILE A 123 2.56 -6.73 1.83
N TRP A 124 2.74 -5.92 2.86
CA TRP A 124 2.22 -4.55 2.91
C TRP A 124 2.81 -3.66 1.81
N GLU A 125 4.11 -3.76 1.51
CA GLU A 125 4.71 -2.94 0.46
C GLU A 125 4.11 -3.23 -0.92
N ALA A 126 3.79 -4.50 -1.20
CA ALA A 126 3.17 -4.88 -2.47
C ALA A 126 1.74 -4.33 -2.57
N LEU A 127 0.99 -4.37 -1.46
CA LEU A 127 -0.34 -3.76 -1.41
C LEU A 127 -0.27 -2.24 -1.57
N GLU A 128 0.66 -1.56 -0.92
CA GLU A 128 0.84 -0.10 -1.05
C GLU A 128 1.14 0.31 -2.50
N LEU A 129 1.95 -0.47 -3.23
CA LEU A 129 2.23 -0.22 -4.65
C LEU A 129 0.98 -0.42 -5.53
N GLU A 130 0.06 -1.31 -5.14
CA GLU A 130 -1.11 -1.63 -5.93
C GLU A 130 -2.30 -0.70 -5.68
N VAL A 131 -2.54 -0.30 -4.42
CA VAL A 131 -3.71 0.50 -4.04
C VAL A 131 -3.38 1.93 -3.61
N GLY A 132 -2.09 2.22 -3.37
CA GLY A 132 -1.60 3.53 -2.96
C GLY A 132 -1.22 3.60 -1.48
N LYS A 133 -0.13 4.33 -1.20
CA LYS A 133 0.45 4.56 0.14
C LYS A 133 -0.41 5.43 1.06
N ASP A 134 -1.44 6.08 0.51
CA ASP A 134 -2.32 7.01 1.23
C ASP A 134 -3.46 6.29 1.97
N LEU A 135 -3.68 5.00 1.70
CA LEU A 135 -4.66 4.20 2.41
C LEU A 135 -4.11 3.78 3.77
N ASP A 136 -5.02 3.59 4.73
CA ASP A 136 -4.68 2.95 6.00
C ASP A 136 -4.58 1.42 5.81
N PRO A 137 -3.72 0.69 6.55
CA PRO A 137 -3.67 -0.77 6.47
C PRO A 137 -5.04 -1.46 6.61
N PHE A 138 -5.94 -0.92 7.46
CA PHE A 138 -7.31 -1.41 7.55
C PHE A 138 -8.08 -1.22 6.24
N ASP A 139 -8.03 -0.02 5.68
CA ASP A 139 -8.76 0.37 4.48
C ASP A 139 -8.19 -0.34 3.24
N MET A 140 -6.88 -0.61 3.20
CA MET A 140 -6.24 -1.45 2.17
C MET A 140 -6.83 -2.86 2.15
N ILE A 141 -6.90 -3.50 3.32
CA ILE A 141 -7.49 -4.84 3.45
C ILE A 141 -8.97 -4.81 3.06
N CYS A 142 -9.73 -3.83 3.53
CA CYS A 142 -11.14 -3.68 3.18
C CYS A 142 -11.36 -3.55 1.67
N HIS A 143 -10.53 -2.76 1.00
CA HIS A 143 -10.59 -2.55 -0.43
C HIS A 143 -10.21 -3.81 -1.23
N VAL A 144 -9.11 -4.47 -0.86
CA VAL A 144 -8.54 -5.60 -1.62
C VAL A 144 -9.32 -6.91 -1.43
N VAL A 145 -9.72 -7.18 -0.19
CA VAL A 145 -10.28 -8.48 0.20
C VAL A 145 -11.80 -8.48 0.08
N TYR A 146 -12.44 -7.37 0.43
CA TYR A 146 -13.89 -7.25 0.55
C TYR A 146 -14.50 -6.27 -0.46
N ASP A 147 -13.72 -5.85 -1.45
CA ASP A 147 -14.14 -5.01 -2.58
C ASP A 147 -14.83 -3.70 -2.11
N GLN A 148 -14.43 -3.18 -0.94
CA GLN A 148 -14.95 -1.92 -0.42
C GLN A 148 -14.33 -0.73 -1.19
N PRO A 149 -14.99 0.44 -1.24
CA PRO A 149 -14.38 1.64 -1.79
C PRO A 149 -13.08 1.99 -1.07
N ALA A 150 -12.04 2.33 -1.83
CA ALA A 150 -10.79 2.84 -1.28
C ALA A 150 -11.04 4.13 -0.49
N LEU A 151 -10.59 4.18 0.76
CA LEU A 151 -10.71 5.34 1.64
C LEU A 151 -9.32 5.71 2.14
N THR A 152 -8.87 6.91 1.80
CA THR A 152 -7.56 7.41 2.25
C THR A 152 -7.59 7.75 3.74
N ARG A 153 -6.40 7.76 4.37
CA ARG A 153 -6.23 8.21 5.77
C ARG A 153 -6.80 9.61 5.99
N LYS A 154 -6.60 10.50 5.02
CA LYS A 154 -7.10 11.88 5.05
C LYS A 154 -8.62 11.95 5.00
N GLU A 155 -9.26 11.23 4.08
CA GLU A 155 -10.72 11.17 3.98
C GLU A 155 -11.34 10.57 5.25
N ARG A 156 -10.69 9.55 5.82
CA ARG A 156 -11.11 8.94 7.08
C ARG A 156 -11.04 9.93 8.24
N ALA A 157 -9.93 10.67 8.37
CA ALA A 157 -9.79 11.73 9.37
C ALA A 157 -10.87 12.82 9.20
N ASP A 158 -11.12 13.26 7.98
CA ASP A 158 -12.15 14.27 7.68
C ASP A 158 -13.56 13.77 8.01
N ASN A 159 -13.86 12.50 7.72
CA ASN A 159 -15.15 11.89 8.06
C ASN A 159 -15.37 11.85 9.58
N VAL A 160 -14.32 11.64 10.38
CA VAL A 160 -14.39 11.72 11.85
C VAL A 160 -14.65 13.16 12.30
N LYS A 161 -13.92 14.15 11.74
CA LYS A 161 -14.11 15.56 12.06
C LYS A 161 -15.52 16.06 11.75
N LYS A 162 -16.07 15.70 10.59
CA LYS A 162 -17.42 16.09 10.14
C LYS A 162 -18.54 15.59 11.06
N ARG A 163 -18.32 14.46 11.76
CA ARG A 163 -19.30 13.90 12.70
C ARG A 163 -19.38 14.66 14.02
N ASN A 164 -18.50 15.65 14.26
CA ASN A 164 -18.47 16.49 15.46
C ASN A 164 -18.42 15.69 16.77
N TYR A 165 -17.87 14.47 16.74
CA TYR A 165 -17.84 13.57 17.90
C TYR A 165 -17.04 14.14 19.08
N PHE A 166 -16.07 15.01 18.80
CA PHE A 166 -15.20 15.59 19.81
C PHE A 166 -15.83 16.76 20.59
N THR A 167 -16.98 17.26 20.15
CA THR A 167 -17.68 18.38 20.83
C THR A 167 -18.04 18.09 22.29
N LYS A 168 -18.10 16.81 22.68
CA LYS A 168 -18.29 16.36 24.07
C LYS A 168 -17.08 16.59 24.98
N TYR A 169 -15.90 16.86 24.44
CA TYR A 169 -14.67 17.13 25.19
C TYR A 169 -14.41 18.64 25.32
N GLY A 170 -13.57 19.04 26.28
CA GLY A 170 -13.15 20.44 26.42
C GLY A 170 -12.29 20.92 25.24
N GLU A 171 -12.17 22.24 25.08
CA GLU A 171 -11.47 22.87 23.94
C GLU A 171 -10.04 22.33 23.73
N THR A 172 -9.23 22.26 24.79
CA THR A 172 -7.87 21.71 24.72
C THR A 172 -7.85 20.25 24.26
N ALA A 173 -8.79 19.43 24.73
CA ALA A 173 -8.90 18.03 24.34
C ALA A 173 -9.30 17.89 22.86
N GLN A 174 -10.22 18.73 22.39
CA GLN A 174 -10.60 18.79 20.98
C GLN A 174 -9.41 19.19 20.10
N GLN A 175 -8.61 20.17 20.52
CA GLN A 175 -7.41 20.57 19.78
C GLN A 175 -6.41 19.41 19.69
N VAL A 176 -6.14 18.71 20.80
CA VAL A 176 -5.25 17.54 20.79
C VAL A 176 -5.78 16.44 19.85
N LEU A 177 -7.07 16.10 19.93
CA LEU A 177 -7.67 15.08 19.07
C LEU A 177 -7.62 15.46 17.58
N ASN A 178 -7.87 16.73 17.24
CA ASN A 178 -7.76 17.19 15.86
C ASN A 178 -6.33 17.10 15.33
N ASN A 179 -5.34 17.53 16.10
CA ASN A 179 -3.93 17.42 15.71
C ASN A 179 -3.48 15.96 15.59
N LEU A 180 -4.00 15.05 16.44
CA LEU A 180 -3.74 13.62 16.29
C LEU A 180 -4.33 13.06 15.00
N LEU A 181 -5.53 13.51 14.60
CA LEU A 181 -6.10 13.13 13.31
C LEU A 181 -5.30 13.67 12.12
N ASP A 182 -4.75 14.87 12.22
CA ASP A 182 -3.86 15.44 11.18
C ASP A 182 -2.58 14.59 11.07
N LYS A 183 -1.94 14.30 12.20
CA LYS A 183 -0.77 13.41 12.25
C LYS A 183 -1.06 12.01 11.69
N TYR A 184 -2.23 11.44 11.99
CA TYR A 184 -2.68 10.18 11.41
C TYR A 184 -2.84 10.26 9.88
N ALA A 185 -3.43 11.35 9.38
CA ALA A 185 -3.62 11.53 7.94
C ALA A 185 -2.28 11.55 7.19
N ASP A 186 -1.25 12.16 7.79
CA ASP A 186 0.07 12.29 7.20
C ASP A 186 0.93 11.03 7.38
N GLU A 187 1.02 10.50 8.60
CA GLU A 187 2.02 9.48 8.99
C GLU A 187 1.44 8.10 9.33
N GLY A 188 0.12 8.00 9.51
CA GLY A 188 -0.58 6.72 9.65
C GLY A 188 -0.77 6.27 11.09
N VAL A 189 -1.40 5.08 11.23
CA VAL A 189 -1.81 4.54 12.54
C VAL A 189 -0.63 4.25 13.46
N GLN A 190 0.51 3.82 12.92
CA GLN A 190 1.68 3.41 13.71
C GLN A 190 2.23 4.57 14.55
N GLU A 191 2.25 5.77 13.97
CA GLU A 191 2.80 6.96 14.61
C GLU A 191 1.91 7.47 15.75
N ILE A 192 0.58 7.46 15.57
CA ILE A 192 -0.36 7.96 16.58
C ILE A 192 -0.54 7.01 17.78
N GLU A 193 -0.20 5.73 17.62
CA GLU A 193 -0.19 4.77 18.74
C GLU A 193 1.02 4.96 19.67
N ASN A 194 2.05 5.68 19.22
CA ASN A 194 3.21 5.97 20.04
C ASN A 194 2.92 7.09 21.04
N ILE A 195 3.04 6.80 22.34
CA ILE A 195 2.85 7.82 23.40
C ILE A 195 3.80 9.02 23.27
N HIS A 196 4.92 8.87 22.56
CA HIS A 196 5.86 9.95 22.30
C HIS A 196 5.35 10.95 21.26
N VAL A 197 4.27 10.66 20.54
CA VAL A 197 3.61 11.62 19.63
C VAL A 197 3.22 12.91 20.35
N LEU A 198 2.84 12.84 21.62
CA LEU A 198 2.50 14.03 22.42
C LEU A 198 3.72 14.89 22.82
N LYS A 199 4.95 14.45 22.50
CA LYS A 199 6.18 15.21 22.76
C LYS A 199 6.68 15.98 21.54
N VAL A 200 6.09 15.75 20.36
CA VAL A 200 6.48 16.44 19.13
C VAL A 200 5.55 17.62 18.84
N LYS A 201 5.97 18.51 17.96
CA LYS A 201 5.12 19.62 17.51
C LYS A 201 3.86 19.10 16.79
N PRO A 202 2.70 19.77 16.94
CA PRO A 202 2.44 20.94 17.79
C PRO A 202 2.01 20.59 19.24
N PHE A 203 2.10 19.33 19.66
CA PHE A 203 1.62 18.89 20.98
C PHE A 203 2.49 19.37 22.14
N ASP A 204 3.78 19.59 21.91
CA ASP A 204 4.72 20.14 22.88
C ASP A 204 4.32 21.53 23.42
N GLU A 205 3.60 22.32 22.61
CA GLU A 205 3.06 23.63 22.96
C GLU A 205 1.75 23.54 23.78
N MET A 206 1.07 22.39 23.78
CA MET A 206 -0.21 22.17 24.48
C MET A 206 -0.06 21.71 25.94
N GLY A 207 1.17 21.45 26.36
CA GLY A 207 1.53 21.07 27.73
C GLY A 207 2.27 19.73 27.80
N ARG A 208 2.64 19.31 29.01
CA ARG A 208 3.33 18.03 29.20
C ARG A 208 2.38 16.86 28.86
N PRO A 209 2.86 15.78 28.22
CA PRO A 209 2.01 14.62 27.88
C PRO A 209 1.17 14.09 29.05
N ALA A 210 1.76 13.97 30.24
CA ALA A 210 1.05 13.52 31.44
C ALA A 210 -0.05 14.50 31.89
N GLU A 211 0.15 15.80 31.70
CA GLU A 211 -0.86 16.81 32.01
C GLU A 211 -1.99 16.80 30.98
N ILE A 212 -1.67 16.63 29.70
CA ILE A 212 -2.67 16.49 28.63
C ILE A 212 -3.56 15.29 28.94
N VAL A 213 -2.99 14.11 29.19
CA VAL A 213 -3.75 12.89 29.52
C VAL A 213 -4.64 13.11 30.74
N LYS A 214 -4.09 13.68 31.83
CA LYS A 214 -4.84 13.87 33.07
C LYS A 214 -5.95 14.93 32.95
N LYS A 215 -5.66 16.08 32.33
CA LYS A 215 -6.59 17.21 32.24
C LYS A 215 -7.66 17.01 31.15
N CYS A 216 -7.31 16.36 30.04
CA CYS A 216 -8.20 16.23 28.89
C CYS A 216 -8.99 14.93 28.88
N PHE A 217 -8.43 13.83 29.41
CA PHE A 217 -8.98 12.49 29.24
C PHE A 217 -9.19 11.73 30.56
N GLY A 218 -8.90 12.35 31.71
CA GLY A 218 -9.21 11.78 33.03
C GLY A 218 -8.14 10.84 33.61
N GLY A 219 -7.04 10.59 32.90
CA GLY A 219 -5.95 9.72 33.35
C GLY A 219 -5.74 8.50 32.45
N LYS A 220 -4.75 7.66 32.78
CA LYS A 220 -4.56 6.33 32.18
C LYS A 220 -5.32 5.31 33.04
N GLU A 221 -6.11 4.45 32.40
CA GLU A 221 -6.40 3.12 32.92
C GLU A 221 -5.24 2.16 32.60
#